data_AF-A0A920M6T2-F1
#
_entry.id   AF-A0A920M6T2-F1
#
_cell.length_a   1.000
_cell.length_b   1.000
_cell.length_c   1.000
_cell.angle_alpha   90.00
_cell.angle_beta   90.00
_cell.angle_gamma   90.00
#
_symmetry.space_group_name_H-M   'P 1'
#
loop_
_entity.id
_entity.type
_entity.pdbx_description
1 polymer ?
#
loop_
_entity_poly.entity_id
_entity_poly.type
_entity_poly.pdbx_seq_one_letter_code
_entity_poly.pdbx_strand_id
1 'polypeptide(L)'
;MPYQEKREKSVRQKLNPIDFEFQGKNVLLVDDSIVRGTTSRQIIQMARQADRKGYFASASPAIRYQNVYGIDMAATTELVAHNRSEEEIRDFIGADELIYQDLEDLIEAVKSEIPI
;
A
#
# COMPACT_ATOMS: atom_id res chain seq x y z
N MET A 1 -25.03 -6.51 7.43
CA MET A 1 -24.95 -5.30 8.28
C MET A 1 -24.66 -4.09 7.39
N PRO A 2 -25.44 -3.00 7.44
CA PRO A 2 -25.42 -1.91 6.44
C PRO A 2 -24.17 -0.99 6.45
N TYR A 3 -23.20 -1.26 7.33
CA TYR A 3 -22.02 -0.40 7.50
C TYR A 3 -20.84 -0.77 6.59
N GLN A 4 -20.85 -1.99 6.03
CA GLN A 4 -19.76 -2.49 5.17
C GLN A 4 -19.84 -1.93 3.74
N GLU A 5 -21.04 -1.82 3.17
CA GLU A 5 -21.27 -1.30 1.81
C GLU A 5 -20.82 0.16 1.63
N LYS A 6 -20.87 0.97 2.71
CA LYS A 6 -20.39 2.36 2.66
C LYS A 6 -18.86 2.46 2.56
N ARG A 7 -18.09 1.44 2.98
CA ARG A 7 -16.62 1.47 2.91
C ARG A 7 -16.08 1.12 1.53
N GLU A 8 -16.72 0.20 0.81
CA GLU A 8 -16.33 -0.12 -0.58
C GLU A 8 -16.52 1.07 -1.53
N LYS A 9 -17.48 1.96 -1.25
CA LYS A 9 -17.69 3.20 -2.03
C LYS A 9 -16.58 4.24 -1.89
N SER A 10 -15.82 4.27 -0.80
CA SER A 10 -14.92 5.40 -0.49
C SER A 10 -13.65 5.43 -1.37
N VAL A 11 -13.10 4.27 -1.74
CA VAL A 11 -11.92 4.23 -2.61
C VAL A 11 -12.31 4.45 -4.07
N ARG A 12 -13.43 3.89 -4.54
CA ARG A 12 -13.97 4.17 -5.89
C ARG A 12 -14.29 5.66 -6.11
N GLN A 13 -14.53 6.41 -5.03
CA GLN A 13 -14.68 7.86 -5.09
C GLN A 13 -13.34 8.62 -5.24
N LYS A 14 -12.22 8.04 -4.79
CA LYS A 14 -10.89 8.67 -4.86
C LYS A 14 -10.08 8.19 -6.06
N LEU A 15 -10.21 6.92 -6.43
CA LEU A 15 -9.52 6.26 -7.50
C LEU A 15 -10.56 5.47 -8.29
N ASN A 16 -10.77 5.86 -9.54
CA ASN A 16 -11.59 5.10 -10.48
C ASN A 16 -10.63 4.37 -11.45
N PRO A 17 -10.22 3.14 -11.14
CA PRO A 17 -9.34 2.37 -12.01
C PRO A 17 -9.96 2.21 -13.41
N ILE A 18 -9.12 2.39 -14.42
CA ILE A 18 -9.50 2.20 -15.82
C ILE A 18 -9.30 0.72 -16.12
N ASP A 19 -10.37 -0.06 -16.13
CA ASP A 19 -10.33 -1.52 -16.27
C ASP A 19 -9.48 -1.99 -17.46
N PHE A 20 -9.48 -1.23 -18.55
CA PHE A 20 -8.68 -1.49 -19.74
C PHE A 20 -7.17 -1.54 -19.48
N GLU A 21 -6.66 -0.76 -18.53
CA GLU A 21 -5.23 -0.75 -18.21
C GLU A 21 -4.78 -2.01 -17.48
N PHE A 22 -5.70 -2.69 -16.79
CA PHE A 22 -5.44 -3.93 -16.05
C PHE A 22 -5.73 -5.18 -16.90
N GLN A 23 -6.62 -5.06 -17.88
CA GLN A 23 -6.98 -6.18 -18.75
C GLN A 23 -5.76 -6.68 -19.52
N GLY A 24 -5.45 -7.96 -19.36
CA GLY A 24 -4.36 -8.57 -20.14
C GLY A 24 -2.97 -8.47 -19.52
N LYS A 25 -2.79 -7.74 -18.42
CA LYS A 25 -1.45 -7.36 -17.92
C LYS A 25 -1.24 -7.76 -16.47
N ASN A 26 -0.05 -8.24 -16.15
CA ASN A 26 0.41 -8.24 -14.76
C ASN A 26 0.77 -6.80 -14.39
N VAL A 27 0.39 -6.35 -13.21
CA VAL A 27 0.55 -4.94 -12.80
C VAL A 27 1.46 -4.83 -11.59
N LEU A 28 2.33 -3.82 -11.61
CA LEU A 28 3.06 -3.36 -10.44
C LEU A 28 2.46 -2.02 -10.02
N LEU A 29 1.87 -1.99 -8.84
CA LEU A 29 1.40 -0.77 -8.21
C LEU A 29 2.54 -0.19 -7.38
N VAL A 30 2.82 1.09 -7.58
CA VAL A 30 3.78 1.84 -6.77
C VAL A 30 3.00 2.92 -6.04
N ASP A 31 3.14 2.96 -4.71
CA ASP A 31 2.54 3.99 -3.87
C ASP A 31 3.58 4.55 -2.91
N ASP A 32 3.29 5.72 -2.34
CA ASP A 32 4.21 6.38 -1.42
C ASP A 32 4.50 5.53 -0.17
N SER A 33 3.46 4.91 0.39
CA SER A 33 3.50 4.23 1.66
C SER A 33 2.27 3.33 1.87
N ILE A 34 2.38 2.36 2.79
CA ILE A 34 1.24 1.55 3.23
C ILE A 34 0.95 1.79 4.71
N VAL A 35 -0.12 2.55 5.00
CA VAL A 35 -0.55 2.83 6.38
C VAL A 35 -1.54 1.78 6.89
N ARG A 36 -2.77 1.73 6.34
CA ARG A 36 -3.82 0.78 6.75
C ARG A 36 -4.01 -0.38 5.76
N GLY A 37 -3.40 -0.31 4.57
CA GLY A 37 -3.46 -1.36 3.53
C GLY A 37 -4.81 -1.54 2.82
N THR A 38 -5.86 -0.82 3.22
CA THR A 38 -7.21 -0.99 2.64
C THR A 38 -7.31 -0.56 1.18
N THR A 39 -6.62 0.52 0.80
CA THR A 39 -6.59 1.02 -0.58
C THR A 39 -5.83 0.05 -1.48
N SER A 40 -4.60 -0.29 -1.11
CA SER A 40 -3.74 -1.26 -1.82
C SER A 40 -4.46 -2.57 -2.09
N ARG A 41 -5.15 -3.11 -1.08
CA ARG A 41 -5.92 -4.35 -1.19
C ARG A 41 -6.99 -4.29 -2.27
N GLN A 42 -7.73 -3.18 -2.37
CA GLN A 42 -8.81 -3.06 -3.35
C GLN A 42 -8.28 -2.96 -4.77
N ILE A 43 -7.17 -2.26 -5.01
CA ILE A 43 -6.57 -2.14 -6.34
C ILE A 43 -6.00 -3.48 -6.79
N ILE A 44 -5.27 -4.18 -5.89
CA ILE A 44 -4.76 -5.53 -6.17
C ILE A 44 -5.91 -6.52 -6.45
N GLN A 45 -7.01 -6.43 -5.70
CA GLN A 45 -8.17 -7.29 -5.92
C GLN A 45 -8.76 -7.12 -7.32
N MET A 46 -8.70 -5.93 -7.92
CA MET A 46 -9.15 -5.72 -9.30
C MET A 46 -8.26 -6.41 -10.33
N ALA A 47 -6.95 -6.37 -10.15
CA ALA A 47 -6.02 -7.12 -11.02
C ALA A 47 -6.30 -8.63 -10.93
N ARG A 48 -6.53 -9.14 -9.72
CA ARG A 48 -6.85 -10.57 -9.52
C ARG A 48 -8.20 -10.96 -10.10
N GLN A 49 -9.21 -10.10 -10.04
CA GLN A 49 -10.52 -10.32 -10.69
C GLN A 49 -10.40 -10.45 -12.22
N ALA A 50 -9.34 -9.91 -12.81
CA ALA A 50 -9.01 -10.07 -14.23
C ALA A 50 -8.08 -11.26 -14.51
N ASP A 51 -7.89 -12.16 -13.52
CA ASP A 51 -6.93 -13.28 -13.55
C ASP A 51 -5.50 -12.84 -13.88
N ARG A 52 -5.09 -11.68 -13.34
CA ARG A 52 -3.74 -11.13 -13.50
C ARG A 52 -3.01 -11.03 -12.17
N LYS A 53 -1.68 -11.07 -12.26
CA LYS A 53 -0.82 -10.86 -11.09
C LYS A 53 -0.80 -9.40 -10.71
N GLY A 54 -0.94 -9.14 -9.41
CA GLY A 54 -0.84 -7.81 -8.82
C GLY A 54 0.34 -7.76 -7.85
N TYR A 55 1.35 -6.97 -8.19
CA TYR A 55 2.50 -6.69 -7.34
C TYR A 55 2.34 -5.31 -6.71
N PHE A 56 2.94 -5.13 -5.53
CA PHE A 56 2.91 -3.83 -4.85
C PHE A 56 4.32 -3.45 -4.39
N ALA A 57 4.72 -2.20 -4.67
CA ALA A 57 5.95 -1.60 -4.17
C ALA A 57 5.63 -0.32 -3.39
N SER A 58 6.19 -0.20 -2.20
CA SER A 58 6.09 0.97 -1.34
C SER A 58 7.38 1.77 -1.41
N ALA A 59 7.31 3.05 -1.73
CA ALA A 59 8.48 3.95 -1.75
C ALA A 59 8.97 4.31 -0.33
N SER A 60 8.17 4.04 0.70
CA SER A 60 8.59 4.07 2.10
C SER A 60 8.89 2.66 2.63
N PRO A 61 9.73 2.55 3.66
CA PRO A 61 9.76 1.37 4.54
C PRO A 61 8.40 1.10 5.19
N ALA A 62 8.23 -0.10 5.74
CA ALA A 62 7.03 -0.48 6.46
C ALA A 62 6.79 0.42 7.69
N ILE A 63 5.64 1.09 7.74
CA ILE A 63 5.27 2.01 8.82
C ILE A 63 4.75 1.22 10.02
N ARG A 64 5.63 1.00 11.01
CA ARG A 64 5.33 0.15 12.18
C ARG A 64 4.94 0.92 13.44
N TYR A 65 5.20 2.23 13.47
CA TYR A 65 5.01 3.09 14.63
C TYR A 65 4.32 4.39 14.25
N GLN A 66 3.49 4.91 15.15
CA GLN A 66 2.89 6.23 15.02
C GLN A 66 3.96 7.33 15.18
N ASN A 67 3.90 8.38 14.36
CA ASN A 67 4.68 9.58 14.58
C ASN A 67 4.07 10.42 15.72
N VAL A 68 4.88 10.80 16.70
CA VAL A 68 4.48 11.64 17.85
C VAL A 68 5.13 13.03 17.82
N TYR A 69 5.73 13.40 16.68
CA TYR A 69 6.48 14.65 16.48
C TYR A 69 5.74 15.65 15.57
N GLY A 70 4.45 15.44 15.31
CA GLY A 70 3.58 16.41 14.63
C GLY A 70 3.02 15.98 13.28
N ILE A 71 3.35 14.79 12.78
CA ILE A 71 2.68 14.21 11.60
C ILE A 71 1.46 13.43 12.06
N ASP A 72 0.27 13.79 11.56
CA ASP A 72 -0.97 13.07 11.86
C ASP A 72 -0.93 11.66 11.27
N MET A 73 -1.07 10.65 12.12
CA MET A 73 -1.01 9.24 11.76
C MET A 73 -2.05 8.45 12.54
N ALA A 74 -2.55 7.39 11.91
CA ALA A 74 -3.40 6.40 12.55
C ALA A 74 -2.75 5.83 13.83
N ALA A 75 -3.57 5.36 14.77
CA ALA A 75 -3.05 4.71 15.96
C ALA A 75 -2.19 3.50 15.57
N THR A 76 -1.14 3.20 16.33
CA THR A 76 -0.22 2.09 16.04
C THR A 76 -0.94 0.76 15.76
N THR A 77 -2.02 0.47 16.49
CA THR A 77 -2.83 -0.74 16.31
C THR A 77 -3.63 -0.79 15.00
N GLU A 78 -3.81 0.35 14.33
CA GLU A 78 -4.47 0.48 13.04
C GLU A 78 -3.50 0.40 11.85
N LEU A 79 -2.19 0.43 12.11
CA LEU A 79 -1.17 0.28 11.08
C LEU A 79 -1.11 -1.17 10.61
N VAL A 80 -1.09 -1.39 9.30
CA VAL A 80 -1.06 -2.74 8.73
C VAL A 80 0.25 -3.46 9.10
N ALA A 81 1.35 -2.73 9.17
CA ALA A 81 2.66 -3.30 9.50
C ALA A 81 2.91 -3.48 11.01
N HIS A 82 1.98 -3.05 11.86
CA HIS A 82 2.14 -3.25 13.30
C HIS A 82 2.06 -4.73 13.66
N ASN A 83 3.13 -5.26 14.28
CA ASN A 83 3.29 -6.67 14.66
C ASN A 83 3.04 -7.66 13.52
N ARG A 84 3.33 -7.29 12.28
CA ARG A 84 3.23 -8.18 11.11
C ARG A 84 4.54 -8.26 10.35
N SER A 85 4.91 -9.43 9.86
CA SER A 85 5.95 -9.57 8.85
C SER A 85 5.50 -8.99 7.51
N GLU A 86 6.44 -8.74 6.60
CA GLU A 86 6.09 -8.26 5.26
C GLU A 86 5.27 -9.30 4.47
N GLU A 87 5.53 -10.59 4.71
CA GLU A 87 4.73 -11.69 4.16
C GLU A 87 3.27 -11.63 4.63
N GLU A 88 3.06 -11.41 5.93
CA GLU A 88 1.70 -11.25 6.48
C GLU A 88 0.99 -10.02 5.92
N ILE A 89 1.73 -8.95 5.62
CA ILE A 89 1.17 -7.75 4.97
C ILE A 89 0.83 -8.04 3.51
N ARG A 90 1.71 -8.70 2.76
CA ARG A 90 1.49 -9.14 1.37
C ARG A 90 0.20 -9.93 1.27
N ASP A 91 0.04 -10.92 2.15
CA ASP A 91 -1.14 -11.78 2.19
C ASP A 91 -2.40 -11.00 2.58
N PHE A 92 -2.28 -10.05 3.51
CA PHE A 92 -3.38 -9.17 3.91
C PHE A 92 -3.90 -8.29 2.77
N ILE A 93 -3.00 -7.71 1.97
CA ILE A 93 -3.37 -6.92 0.79
C ILE A 93 -3.71 -7.81 -0.43
N GLY A 94 -3.32 -9.08 -0.39
CA GLY A 94 -3.57 -10.07 -1.42
C GLY A 94 -2.67 -9.92 -2.66
N ALA A 95 -1.48 -9.34 -2.51
CA ALA A 95 -0.53 -9.17 -3.60
C ALA A 95 0.24 -10.47 -3.89
N ASP A 96 0.68 -10.64 -5.13
CA ASP A 96 1.57 -11.74 -5.53
C ASP A 96 3.00 -11.51 -5.00
N GLU A 97 3.43 -10.26 -4.90
CA GLU A 97 4.67 -9.86 -4.24
C GLU A 97 4.51 -8.47 -3.61
N LEU A 98 5.20 -8.23 -2.51
CA LEU A 98 5.24 -6.94 -1.82
C LEU A 98 6.69 -6.54 -1.58
N ILE A 99 7.06 -5.36 -2.06
CA ILE A 99 8.39 -4.79 -1.90
C ILE A 99 8.27 -3.50 -1.09
N TYR A 100 9.05 -3.39 -0.02
CA TYR A 100 9.26 -2.15 0.69
C TYR A 100 10.62 -1.56 0.32
N GLN A 101 10.71 -0.24 0.30
CA GLN A 101 12.01 0.42 0.27
C GLN A 101 12.75 0.18 1.59
N ASP A 102 14.05 -0.15 1.50
CA ASP A 102 14.92 -0.25 2.66
C ASP A 102 15.10 1.13 3.32
N LEU A 103 15.19 1.15 4.65
CA LEU A 103 15.31 2.39 5.40
C LEU A 103 16.64 3.08 5.11
N GLU A 104 17.71 2.29 5.02
CA GLU A 104 19.05 2.76 4.68
C GLU A 104 19.05 3.42 3.29
N ASP A 105 18.42 2.78 2.29
CA ASP A 105 18.29 3.31 0.94
C ASP A 105 17.47 4.61 0.90
N LEU A 106 16.38 4.70 1.67
CA LEU A 106 15.60 5.93 1.79
C LEU A 106 16.44 7.08 2.38
N ILE A 107 17.22 6.78 3.43
CA ILE A 107 18.12 7.77 4.05
C ILE A 107 19.18 8.24 3.05
N GLU A 108 19.77 7.33 2.28
CA GLU A 108 20.78 7.66 1.27
C GLU A 108 20.19 8.49 0.13
N ALA A 109 19.03 8.09 -0.40
CA ALA A 109 18.34 8.80 -1.47
C ALA A 109 18.10 10.28 -1.11
N VAL A 110 17.54 10.54 0.08
CA VAL A 110 17.29 11.92 0.54
C VAL A 110 18.59 12.70 0.73
N LYS A 111 19.65 12.07 1.25
CA LYS A 111 20.95 12.74 1.43
C LYS A 111 21.59 13.13 0.10
N SER A 112 21.48 12.28 -0.92
CA SER A 112 22.09 12.53 -2.24
C SER A 112 21.51 13.75 -2.96
N GLU A 113 20.26 14.13 -2.65
CA GLU A 113 19.57 15.27 -3.26
C GLU A 113 19.82 16.60 -2.53
N ILE A 114 20.46 16.58 -1.36
CA ILE A 114 20.79 17.80 -0.61
C ILE A 114 22.26 18.14 -0.86
N PRO A 115 22.57 19.21 -1.62
CA PRO A 115 23.93 19.71 -1.69
C PRO A 115 24.34 20.22 -0.29
N ILE A 116 25.32 19.57 0.32
CA ILE A 116 25.95 19.96 1.58
C ILE A 116 26.78 21.23 1.37
#